data_AF-A0A6I5RVN0-F1
#
_entry.id   AF-A0A6I5RVN0-F1
#
_cell.length_a   1.000
_cell.length_b   1.000
_cell.length_c   1.000
_cell.angle_alpha   90.00
_cell.angle_beta   90.00
_cell.angle_gamma   90.00
#
_symmetry.space_group_name_H-M   'P 1'
#
loop_
_entity.id
_entity.type
_entity.pdbx_description
1 polymer ?
#
loop_
_entity_poly.entity_id
_entity_poly.type
_entity_poly.pdbx_seq_one_letter_code
_entity_poly.pdbx_strand_id
1 'polypeptide(L)'
;MSYTISCDAAVSFGTTWTDSRNDSVIGGHDSSFDDYVYGLGFQGTNKIGKYILMIDPSTSGDGNKVNVIYRPKAGGEWMNGNEFMGTKTIHAYATPGSLTPGSYTSIAGKLIVETYIAATETLDMSKTV
;
A
#
# COMPACT_ATOMS: atom_id res chain seq x y z
N MET A 1 -11.85 0.04 1.03
CA MET A 1 -11.90 1.03 2.14
C MET A 1 -11.65 2.42 1.56
N SER A 2 -12.38 3.47 1.94
CA SER A 2 -12.14 4.83 1.42
C SER A 2 -11.08 5.57 2.23
N TYR A 3 -10.32 6.46 1.59
CA TYR A 3 -9.41 7.38 2.26
C TYR A 3 -9.48 8.78 1.65
N THR A 4 -9.16 9.78 2.47
CA THR A 4 -9.02 11.18 2.03
C THR A 4 -7.78 11.81 2.66
N ILE A 5 -7.08 12.63 1.89
CA ILE A 5 -5.99 13.49 2.36
C ILE A 5 -6.42 14.92 2.10
N SER A 6 -6.31 15.78 3.10
CA SER A 6 -6.71 17.19 3.02
C SER A 6 -5.58 18.07 3.49
N CYS A 7 -5.26 19.06 2.68
CA CYS A 7 -4.26 20.08 2.93
C CYS A 7 -4.92 21.46 2.93
N ASP A 8 -4.36 22.40 3.70
CA ASP A 8 -4.83 23.79 3.77
C ASP A 8 -4.45 24.63 2.54
N ALA A 9 -3.48 24.16 1.75
CA ALA A 9 -3.07 24.72 0.48
C ALA A 9 -2.72 23.62 -0.53
N ALA A 10 -2.62 24.00 -1.80
CA ALA A 10 -2.18 23.07 -2.84
C ALA A 10 -0.69 22.75 -2.65
N VAL A 11 -0.40 21.52 -2.26
CA VAL A 11 0.97 21.07 -1.97
C VAL A 11 1.25 19.73 -2.62
N SER A 12 2.51 19.54 -3.01
CA SER A 12 2.98 18.22 -3.39
C SER A 12 3.37 17.44 -2.14
N PHE A 13 2.92 16.20 -2.05
CA PHE A 13 3.22 15.33 -0.93
C PHE A 13 3.42 13.90 -1.38
N GLY A 14 4.11 13.14 -0.54
CA GLY A 14 4.26 11.70 -0.70
C GLY A 14 3.88 10.97 0.58
N THR A 15 3.37 9.75 0.43
CA THR A 15 3.04 8.85 1.52
C THR A 15 4.03 7.69 1.55
N THR A 16 4.28 7.18 2.76
CA THR A 16 5.02 5.93 2.97
C THR A 16 4.19 5.03 3.87
N TRP A 17 4.37 3.73 3.71
CA TRP A 17 3.61 2.73 4.45
C TRP A 17 4.52 1.98 5.41
N THR A 18 3.97 1.60 6.56
CA THR A 18 4.69 0.85 7.60
C THR A 18 3.86 -0.36 7.99
N ASP A 19 4.49 -1.53 7.99
CA ASP A 19 3.89 -2.73 8.55
C ASP A 19 4.22 -2.85 10.05
N SER A 20 3.26 -2.55 10.90
CA SER A 20 3.39 -2.74 12.35
C SER A 20 3.37 -4.22 12.79
N ARG A 21 3.15 -5.15 11.85
CA ARG A 21 3.10 -6.60 12.06
C ARG A 21 4.09 -7.35 11.17
N ASN A 22 5.19 -6.69 10.77
CA ASN A 22 6.20 -7.25 9.85
C ASN A 22 6.73 -8.63 10.27
N ASP A 23 6.88 -8.88 11.56
CA ASP A 23 7.36 -10.17 12.09
C ASP A 23 6.40 -11.33 11.76
N SER A 24 5.13 -11.04 11.51
CA SER A 24 4.08 -12.01 11.19
C SER A 24 3.89 -12.25 9.69
N VAL A 25 4.67 -11.61 8.82
CA VAL A 25 4.59 -11.84 7.37
C VAL A 25 4.98 -13.29 7.06
N ILE A 26 4.13 -13.98 6.29
CA ILE A 26 4.46 -15.27 5.67
C ILE A 26 5.16 -15.01 4.33
N GLY A 27 6.27 -15.73 4.07
CA GLY A 27 6.96 -15.67 2.78
C GLY A 27 6.12 -16.26 1.63
N GLY A 28 6.64 -16.23 0.41
CA GLY A 28 6.13 -17.09 -0.67
C GLY A 28 5.07 -16.51 -1.61
N HIS A 29 5.15 -15.23 -1.99
CA HIS A 29 4.46 -14.76 -3.21
C HIS A 29 5.41 -14.63 -4.42
N ASP A 30 6.71 -14.91 -4.26
CA ASP A 30 7.85 -14.38 -5.07
C ASP A 30 8.56 -13.30 -4.23
N SER A 31 9.87 -13.47 -4.04
CA SER A 31 10.75 -12.53 -3.34
C SER A 31 10.69 -11.11 -3.90
N SER A 32 10.21 -10.93 -5.14
CA SER A 32 9.98 -9.61 -5.75
C SER A 32 8.83 -8.82 -5.10
N PHE A 33 7.95 -9.48 -4.33
CA PHE A 33 6.79 -8.87 -3.68
C PHE A 33 6.93 -8.69 -2.16
N ASP A 34 8.06 -9.10 -1.57
CA ASP A 34 8.24 -9.06 -0.11
C ASP A 34 8.13 -7.63 0.46
N ASP A 35 8.46 -6.61 -0.35
CA ASP A 35 8.34 -5.20 0.04
C ASP A 35 6.91 -4.65 -0.02
N TYR A 36 5.96 -5.41 -0.58
CA TYR A 36 4.56 -5.02 -0.82
C TYR A 36 3.54 -5.83 -0.01
N VAL A 37 4.02 -6.73 0.85
CA VAL A 37 3.18 -7.57 1.70
C VAL A 37 3.26 -7.11 3.15
N TYR A 38 2.16 -7.29 3.86
CA TYR A 38 1.99 -6.88 5.25
C TYR A 38 1.47 -8.05 6.08
N GLY A 39 1.87 -8.16 7.34
CA GLY A 39 1.50 -9.27 8.21
C GLY A 39 0.06 -9.19 8.73
N LEU A 40 -0.68 -10.30 8.69
CA LEU A 40 -2.01 -10.38 9.31
C LEU A 40 -1.95 -10.58 10.83
N GLY A 41 -0.80 -10.89 11.39
CA GLY A 41 -0.60 -11.14 12.82
C GLY A 41 -0.38 -12.63 13.14
N PHE A 42 -0.47 -12.95 14.42
CA PHE A 42 -0.20 -14.29 14.95
C PHE A 42 -1.43 -14.91 15.61
N GLN A 43 -1.57 -16.23 15.46
CA GLN A 43 -2.39 -17.08 16.31
C GLN A 43 -1.44 -17.89 17.21
N GLY A 44 -1.25 -17.43 18.44
CA GLY A 44 -0.18 -17.94 19.29
C GLY A 44 1.20 -17.65 18.67
N THR A 45 1.95 -18.68 18.32
CA THR A 45 3.25 -18.56 17.61
C THR A 45 3.13 -18.67 16.09
N ASN A 46 1.95 -19.03 15.58
CA ASN A 46 1.75 -19.29 14.16
C ASN A 46 1.37 -18.01 13.43
N LYS A 47 1.96 -17.76 12.26
CA LYS A 47 1.65 -16.59 11.43
C LYS A 47 0.32 -16.82 10.70
N ILE A 48 -0.64 -15.91 10.86
CA ILE A 48 -1.99 -16.05 10.28
C ILE A 48 -1.95 -15.94 8.75
N GLY A 49 -1.07 -15.10 8.23
CA GLY A 49 -0.99 -14.84 6.81
C GLY A 49 -0.46 -13.45 6.51
N LYS A 50 -0.79 -12.97 5.31
CA LYS A 50 -0.38 -11.66 4.81
C LYS A 50 -1.52 -10.95 4.07
N TYR A 51 -1.36 -9.66 3.87
CA TYR A 51 -2.20 -8.90 2.96
C TYR A 51 -1.35 -8.01 2.05
N ILE A 52 -1.91 -7.68 0.90
CA ILE A 52 -1.37 -6.71 -0.05
C ILE A 52 -2.31 -5.50 -0.03
N LEU A 53 -1.72 -4.31 -0.04
CA LEU A 53 -2.44 -3.06 -0.09
C LEU A 53 -2.25 -2.40 -1.46
N MET A 54 -3.36 -2.02 -2.09
CA MET A 54 -3.36 -1.30 -3.35
C MET A 54 -4.20 -0.02 -3.28
N ILE A 55 -3.84 1.00 -4.07
CA ILE A 55 -4.69 2.17 -4.31
C ILE A 55 -5.53 1.94 -5.55
N ASP A 56 -6.84 2.13 -5.42
CA ASP A 56 -7.79 2.01 -6.53
C ASP A 56 -7.54 3.09 -7.61
N PRO A 57 -7.53 2.71 -8.90
CA PRO A 57 -7.27 3.64 -10.02
C PRO A 57 -8.34 4.72 -10.22
N SER A 58 -9.47 4.67 -9.50
CA SER A 58 -10.48 5.73 -9.43
C SER A 58 -10.10 6.90 -8.51
N THR A 59 -8.88 6.90 -7.95
CA THR A 59 -8.39 8.00 -7.11
C THR A 59 -8.41 9.33 -7.85
N SER A 60 -8.82 10.37 -7.13
CA SER A 60 -8.94 11.74 -7.63
C SER A 60 -8.20 12.74 -6.74
N GLY A 61 -7.68 13.79 -7.37
CA GLY A 61 -7.11 14.96 -6.71
C GLY A 61 -7.84 16.24 -7.13
N ASP A 62 -8.36 16.98 -6.16
CA ASP A 62 -9.20 18.16 -6.38
C ASP A 62 -10.34 17.91 -7.40
N GLY A 63 -10.94 16.71 -7.31
CA GLY A 63 -12.03 16.26 -8.19
C GLY A 63 -11.60 15.74 -9.57
N ASN A 64 -10.31 15.79 -9.90
CA ASN A 64 -9.77 15.34 -11.18
C ASN A 64 -9.09 13.98 -11.06
N LYS A 65 -9.11 13.16 -12.12
CA LYS A 65 -8.39 11.88 -12.12
C LYS A 65 -6.88 12.11 -11.95
N VAL A 66 -6.26 11.31 -11.09
CA VAL A 66 -4.80 11.27 -10.88
C VAL A 66 -4.28 9.85 -11.04
N ASN A 67 -2.99 9.72 -11.35
CA ASN A 67 -2.28 8.45 -11.29
C ASN A 67 -1.41 8.42 -10.04
N VAL A 68 -1.23 7.23 -9.47
CA VAL A 68 -0.23 6.99 -8.44
C VAL A 68 1.13 6.78 -9.11
N ILE A 69 2.11 7.52 -8.64
CA ILE A 69 3.52 7.35 -9.00
C ILE A 69 4.29 6.98 -7.74
N TYR A 70 5.43 6.32 -7.91
CA TYR A 70 6.27 5.94 -6.78
C TYR A 70 7.75 6.14 -7.08
N ARG A 71 8.54 6.22 -6.02
CA ARG A 71 10.00 6.13 -6.08
C ARG A 71 10.54 5.33 -4.90
N PRO A 72 11.78 4.82 -4.96
CA PRO A 72 12.41 4.20 -3.80
C PRO A 72 12.59 5.21 -2.67
N LYS A 73 12.36 4.79 -1.42
CA LYS A 73 12.56 5.62 -0.23
C LYS A 73 14.02 6.03 -0.04
N ALA A 74 14.96 5.22 -0.53
CA ALA A 74 16.39 5.51 -0.56
C ALA A 74 16.77 6.65 -1.54
N GLY A 75 15.82 7.15 -2.33
CA GLY A 75 16.06 8.13 -3.39
C GLY A 75 15.99 7.49 -4.78
N GLY A 76 15.90 8.33 -5.81
CA GLY A 76 15.77 7.92 -7.20
C GLY A 76 14.64 8.65 -7.94
N GLU A 77 14.45 8.26 -9.20
CA GLU A 77 13.45 8.82 -10.09
C GLU A 77 12.03 8.33 -9.75
N TRP A 78 11.05 9.14 -10.09
CA TRP A 78 9.65 8.75 -10.07
C TRP A 78 9.33 7.80 -11.22
N MET A 79 8.52 6.80 -10.93
CA MET A 79 8.09 5.76 -11.86
C MET A 79 6.57 5.62 -11.81
N ASN A 80 5.99 5.12 -12.89
CA ASN A 80 4.57 4.79 -12.90
C ASN A 80 4.29 3.71 -11.86
N GLY A 81 3.35 3.98 -10.95
CA GLY A 81 2.94 3.05 -9.92
C GLY A 81 2.31 1.80 -10.49
N ASN A 82 2.87 0.66 -10.11
CA ASN A 82 2.08 -0.52 -9.86
C ASN A 82 1.31 -0.16 -8.59
N GLU A 83 -0.01 -0.21 -8.56
CA GLU A 83 -0.88 0.32 -7.50
C GLU A 83 -0.60 -0.21 -6.07
N PHE A 84 0.39 -1.08 -5.91
CA PHE A 84 0.89 -1.67 -4.67
C PHE A 84 1.63 -0.68 -3.77
N MET A 85 1.16 -0.61 -2.54
CA MET A 85 1.71 0.24 -1.50
C MET A 85 2.82 -0.53 -0.78
N GLY A 86 4.08 -0.29 -1.14
CA GLY A 86 5.24 -0.94 -0.53
C GLY A 86 5.83 -0.16 0.66
N THR A 87 6.54 -0.86 1.54
CA THR A 87 7.19 -0.28 2.73
C THR A 87 8.50 0.45 2.41
N LYS A 88 9.12 0.14 1.26
CA LYS A 88 10.38 0.74 0.79
C LYS A 88 10.20 1.81 -0.29
N THR A 89 8.97 2.24 -0.55
CA THR A 89 8.66 3.22 -1.58
C THR A 89 7.94 4.44 -0.99
N ILE A 90 8.08 5.57 -1.68
CA ILE A 90 7.28 6.77 -1.45
C ILE A 90 6.30 6.86 -2.60
N HIS A 91 5.02 7.02 -2.31
CA HIS A 91 3.97 7.18 -3.32
C HIS A 91 3.49 8.62 -3.36
N ALA A 92 3.24 9.14 -4.55
CA ALA A 92 2.66 10.45 -4.76
C ALA A 92 1.61 10.37 -5.87
N TYR A 93 0.94 11.49 -6.11
CA TYR A 93 -0.10 11.60 -7.12
C TYR A 93 0.38 12.53 -8.23
N ALA A 94 0.10 12.16 -9.48
CA ALA A 94 0.45 12.94 -10.66
C ALA A 94 -0.74 13.02 -11.62
N THR A 95 -0.71 13.99 -12.52
CA THR A 95 -1.64 14.01 -13.65
C THR A 95 -1.41 12.77 -14.54
N PRO A 96 -2.47 12.21 -15.15
CA PRO A 96 -2.32 11.04 -16.01
C PRO A 96 -1.29 11.28 -17.13
N GLY A 97 -0.32 10.36 -17.26
CA GLY A 97 0.78 10.47 -18.23
C GLY A 97 2.01 11.24 -17.73
N SER A 98 1.98 11.79 -16.52
CA SER A 98 3.11 12.47 -15.89
C SER A 98 3.77 11.60 -14.81
N LEU A 99 5.08 11.77 -14.63
CA LEU A 99 5.85 11.24 -13.49
C LEU A 99 6.23 12.32 -12.47
N THR A 100 5.79 13.56 -12.69
CA THR A 100 6.05 14.67 -11.77
C THR A 100 4.93 14.71 -10.72
N PRO A 101 5.26 14.65 -9.41
CA PRO A 101 4.28 14.85 -8.36
C PRO A 101 3.50 16.15 -8.55
N GLY A 102 2.17 16.03 -8.60
CA GLY A 102 1.26 17.16 -8.63
C GLY A 102 1.17 17.84 -7.26
N SER A 103 0.50 19.00 -7.24
CA SER A 103 0.13 19.69 -6.01
C SER A 103 -1.39 19.69 -5.89
N TYR A 104 -1.91 19.28 -4.74
CA TYR A 104 -3.34 19.10 -4.52
C TYR A 104 -3.76 19.63 -3.15
N THR A 105 -5.00 20.09 -3.04
CA THR A 105 -5.61 20.41 -1.73
C THR A 105 -6.33 19.21 -1.12
N SER A 106 -6.79 18.30 -1.98
CA SER A 106 -7.55 17.12 -1.60
C SER A 106 -7.17 15.93 -2.48
N ILE A 107 -7.00 14.77 -1.85
CA ILE A 107 -6.99 13.47 -2.53
C ILE A 107 -8.11 12.63 -1.96
N ALA A 108 -8.89 11.99 -2.82
CA ALA A 108 -9.94 11.04 -2.44
C ALA A 108 -9.81 9.77 -3.28
N GLY A 109 -9.77 8.62 -2.61
CA GLY A 109 -9.61 7.33 -3.27
C GLY A 109 -10.09 6.16 -2.42
N LYS A 110 -9.81 4.95 -2.90
CA LYS A 110 -10.05 3.71 -2.17
C LYS A 110 -8.76 2.92 -2.04
N LEU A 111 -8.61 2.28 -0.89
CA LEU A 111 -7.65 1.22 -0.65
C LEU A 111 -8.33 -0.12 -0.90
N ILE A 112 -7.67 -0.94 -1.71
CA ILE A 112 -8.00 -2.33 -1.96
C ILE A 112 -7.06 -3.17 -1.08
N VAL A 113 -7.64 -4.13 -0.36
CA VAL A 113 -6.90 -5.04 0.50
C VAL A 113 -7.17 -6.44 0.00
N GLU A 114 -6.12 -7.15 -0.37
CA GLU A 114 -6.18 -8.55 -0.73
C GLU A 114 -5.47 -9.38 0.33
N THR A 115 -6.16 -10.38 0.89
CA THR A 115 -5.65 -11.18 2.00
C THR A 115 -5.33 -12.59 1.56
N TYR A 116 -4.26 -13.14 2.14
CA TYR A 116 -3.83 -14.52 1.95
C TYR A 116 -3.62 -15.14 3.32
N ILE A 117 -4.40 -16.18 3.61
CA ILE A 117 -4.28 -16.94 4.85
C ILE A 117 -3.20 -18.00 4.68
N ALA A 118 -2.41 -18.23 5.74
CA ALA A 118 -1.44 -19.32 5.78
C ALA A 118 -2.13 -20.67 5.59
N ALA A 119 -1.34 -21.68 5.20
CA ALA A 119 -1.87 -23.03 5.03
C ALA A 119 -2.51 -23.50 6.34
N THR A 120 -3.74 -24.04 6.26
CA THR A 120 -4.59 -24.23 7.45
C THR A 120 -4.01 -25.26 8.42
N GLU A 121 -3.18 -26.19 7.97
CA GLU A 121 -2.44 -27.11 8.83
C GLU A 121 -1.44 -26.43 9.77
N THR A 122 -1.07 -25.19 9.47
CA THR A 122 -0.22 -24.36 10.34
C THR A 122 -1.02 -23.58 11.38
N LEU A 123 -2.35 -23.63 11.33
CA LEU A 123 -3.26 -22.86 12.18
C LEU A 123 -4.10 -23.79 13.07
N ASP A 124 -4.38 -23.32 14.28
CA ASP A 124 -5.32 -23.98 15.18
C ASP A 124 -6.76 -23.62 14.77
N MET A 125 -7.34 -24.45 13.92
CA MET A 125 -8.70 -24.25 13.39
C MET A 125 -9.80 -24.40 14.46
N SER A 126 -9.46 -24.82 15.68
CA SER A 126 -10.40 -24.93 16.80
C SER A 126 -10.55 -23.62 17.60
N LYS A 127 -9.73 -22.61 17.29
CA LYS A 127 -9.69 -21.34 18.04
C LYS A 127 -9.86 -20.12 17.14
N THR A 128 -10.53 -19.11 17.67
CA THR A 128 -10.58 -17.76 17.10
C THR A 128 -9.34 -16.96 17.50
N VAL A 129 -8.98 -15.98 16.69
CA VAL A 129 -7.88 -15.02 16.92
C VAL A 129 -8.42 -13.77 17.61
#